data_AF-A0A4R2Q7N7-F1
#
_entry.id   AF-A0A4R2Q7N7-F1
#
_cell.length_a   1.000
_cell.length_b   1.000
_cell.length_c   1.000
_cell.angle_alpha   90.00
_cell.angle_beta   90.00
_cell.angle_gamma   90.00
#
_symmetry.space_group_name_H-M   'P 1'
#
loop_
_entity.id
_entity.type
_entity.pdbx_description
1 polymer ?
#
loop_
_entity_poly.entity_id
_entity_poly.type
_entity_poly.pdbx_seq_one_letter_code
_entity_poly.pdbx_strand_id
1 'polypeptide(L)'
;MPDWNDIGDEELDAGSPLTSSLFTRLARNPEAIAIGAPGAPRLMPGAFPEITAGDEVRFLSVGVMTSPSQIYSDGFRWTSLQAGSVRLRFVIGSNSGLAYARVYVDDVTVGTFSGSGAGVAHSVDLPISANSEIRVAFRLDNQGADRFASLSNVQLSTGGEWVFPVPPAVGAGKWSFQ
;
A
#
# COMPACT_ATOMS: atom_id res chain seq x y z
N MET A 1 -32.41 5.24 -2.03
CA MET A 1 -31.00 5.53 -1.69
C MET A 1 -31.02 6.81 -0.87
N PRO A 2 -30.37 6.89 0.29
CA PRO A 2 -30.30 8.13 1.05
C PRO A 2 -29.58 9.21 0.24
N ASP A 3 -30.18 10.39 0.16
CA ASP A 3 -29.57 11.55 -0.47
C ASP A 3 -28.76 12.35 0.57
N TRP A 4 -27.67 12.96 0.11
CA TRP A 4 -26.92 13.92 0.91
C TRP A 4 -27.74 15.20 1.09
N ASN A 5 -27.83 15.68 2.32
CA ASN A 5 -28.45 16.95 2.62
C ASN A 5 -27.50 17.78 3.47
N ASP A 6 -27.08 18.95 2.97
CA ASP A 6 -26.21 19.84 3.73
C ASP A 6 -26.84 20.23 5.06
N ILE A 7 -25.99 20.36 6.07
CA ILE A 7 -26.32 20.90 7.38
C ILE A 7 -25.55 22.21 7.47
N GLY A 8 -26.26 23.33 7.54
CA GLY A 8 -25.61 24.64 7.66
C GLY A 8 -24.91 24.77 9.01
N ASP A 9 -23.79 25.50 9.05
CA ASP A 9 -23.01 25.71 10.26
C ASP A 9 -23.87 26.34 11.38
N GLU A 10 -24.77 27.26 11.03
CA GLU A 10 -25.72 27.90 11.95
C GLU A 10 -26.64 26.89 12.68
N GLU A 11 -26.91 25.72 12.06
CA GLU A 11 -27.72 24.66 12.68
C GLU A 11 -26.93 23.82 13.70
N LEU A 12 -25.60 23.86 13.63
CA LEU A 12 -24.67 23.16 14.52
C LEU A 12 -24.11 24.06 15.63
N ASP A 13 -24.38 25.36 15.58
CA ASP A 13 -23.92 26.33 16.55
C ASP A 13 -24.47 26.08 17.97
N ALA A 14 -23.69 26.47 18.96
CA ALA A 14 -24.07 26.32 20.36
C ALA A 14 -25.33 27.15 20.68
N GLY A 15 -26.40 26.47 21.12
CA GLY A 15 -27.69 27.09 21.44
C GLY A 15 -28.71 27.03 20.31
N SER A 16 -28.34 26.54 19.12
CA SER A 16 -29.28 26.29 18.03
C SER A 16 -30.27 25.18 18.40
N PRO A 17 -31.56 25.32 18.05
CA PRO A 17 -32.58 24.33 18.39
C PRO A 17 -32.36 23.04 17.61
N LEU A 18 -32.38 21.90 18.31
CA LEU A 18 -32.36 20.58 17.67
C LEU A 18 -33.70 20.30 17.00
N THR A 19 -33.77 20.48 15.69
CA THR A 19 -34.97 20.21 14.89
C THR A 19 -35.06 18.74 14.49
N SER A 20 -36.27 18.23 14.25
CA SER A 20 -36.48 16.87 13.75
C SER A 20 -35.86 16.64 12.36
N SER A 21 -35.78 17.70 11.54
CA SER A 21 -35.09 17.68 10.24
C SER A 21 -33.58 17.56 10.40
N LEU A 22 -32.97 18.24 11.37
CA LEU A 22 -31.56 18.09 11.69
C LEU A 22 -31.23 16.66 12.14
N PHE A 23 -32.02 16.08 13.05
CA PHE A 23 -31.85 14.68 13.46
C PHE A 23 -31.93 13.69 12.30
N THR A 24 -32.86 13.91 11.37
CA THR A 24 -33.02 13.04 10.21
C THR A 24 -31.81 13.13 9.27
N ARG A 25 -31.26 14.34 9.06
CA ARG A 25 -30.04 14.55 8.26
C ARG A 25 -28.82 13.94 8.94
N LEU A 26 -28.62 14.17 10.24
CA LEU A 26 -27.51 13.58 11.00
C LEU A 26 -27.54 12.04 10.98
N ALA A 27 -28.73 11.44 10.96
CA ALA A 27 -28.87 9.99 10.88
C ALA A 27 -28.60 9.42 9.48
N ARG A 28 -28.98 10.15 8.41
CA ARG A 28 -28.90 9.67 7.01
C ARG A 28 -27.63 10.07 6.26
N ASN A 29 -27.05 11.22 6.59
CA ASN A 29 -25.83 11.74 5.96
C ASN A 29 -24.63 10.79 6.06
N PRO A 30 -24.39 10.07 7.18
CA PRO A 30 -23.33 9.06 7.24
C PRO A 30 -23.52 7.93 6.21
N GLU A 31 -24.76 7.49 5.99
CA GLU A 31 -25.07 6.49 4.96
C GLU A 31 -24.86 7.06 3.55
N ALA A 32 -25.29 8.30 3.31
CA ALA A 32 -25.08 9.01 2.05
C ALA A 32 -23.57 9.19 1.72
N ILE A 33 -22.73 9.46 2.73
CA ILE A 33 -21.26 9.48 2.59
C ILE A 33 -20.74 8.09 2.24
N ALA A 34 -21.17 7.07 2.97
CA ALA A 34 -20.67 5.70 2.80
C ALA A 34 -20.95 5.12 1.40
N ILE A 35 -22.09 5.49 0.80
CA ILE A 35 -22.48 5.06 -0.54
C ILE A 35 -22.04 6.03 -1.66
N GLY A 36 -21.37 7.13 -1.31
CA GLY A 36 -20.88 8.13 -2.26
C GLY A 36 -21.97 8.91 -2.99
N ALA A 37 -23.09 9.19 -2.32
CA ALA A 37 -24.21 9.95 -2.88
C ALA A 37 -23.75 11.30 -3.51
N PRO A 38 -24.40 11.79 -4.58
CA PRO A 38 -24.06 13.08 -5.17
C PRO A 38 -24.08 14.21 -4.13
N GLY A 39 -23.05 15.06 -4.15
CA GLY A 39 -22.89 16.16 -3.19
C GLY A 39 -22.31 15.76 -1.83
N ALA A 40 -22.29 14.47 -1.48
CA ALA A 40 -21.66 14.03 -0.23
C ALA A 40 -20.15 14.31 -0.24
N PRO A 41 -19.56 14.73 0.91
CA PRO A 41 -18.13 14.85 1.06
C PRO A 41 -17.41 13.57 0.70
N ARG A 42 -16.32 13.70 -0.07
CA ARG A 42 -15.47 12.58 -0.49
C ARG A 42 -14.06 12.80 0.03
N LEU A 43 -13.37 11.70 0.34
CA LEU A 43 -11.92 11.74 0.48
C LEU A 43 -11.34 12.06 -0.90
N MET A 44 -10.85 13.29 -1.07
CA MET A 44 -10.22 13.70 -2.31
C MET A 44 -8.80 13.12 -2.39
N PRO A 45 -8.32 12.72 -3.58
CA PRO A 45 -6.89 12.49 -3.80
C PRO A 45 -6.12 13.75 -3.39
N GLY A 46 -5.22 13.63 -2.40
CA GLY A 46 -4.51 14.76 -1.79
C GLY A 46 -5.02 15.19 -0.40
N ALA A 47 -6.07 14.57 0.14
CA ALA A 47 -6.46 14.76 1.53
C ALA A 47 -5.44 14.16 2.52
N PHE A 48 -4.57 13.27 2.04
CA PHE A 48 -3.49 12.68 2.83
C PHE A 48 -2.20 13.49 2.66
N PRO A 49 -1.37 13.60 3.72
CA PRO A 49 -0.08 14.27 3.62
C PRO A 49 0.82 13.55 2.61
N GLU A 50 1.61 14.34 1.88
CA GLU A 50 2.66 13.83 0.99
C GLU A 50 3.70 13.06 1.82
N ILE A 51 4.13 11.92 1.31
CA ILE A 51 5.15 11.10 1.98
C ILE A 51 6.53 11.40 1.42
N THR A 52 7.55 11.40 2.28
CA THR A 52 8.94 11.55 1.86
C THR A 52 9.69 10.25 2.09
N ALA A 53 10.65 9.92 1.22
CA ALA A 53 11.50 8.76 1.42
C ALA A 53 12.45 9.01 2.59
N GLY A 54 12.57 8.04 3.49
CA GLY A 54 13.42 8.16 4.68
C GLY A 54 13.70 6.80 5.32
N ASP A 55 14.16 6.83 6.56
CA ASP A 55 14.65 5.62 7.24
C ASP A 55 13.65 5.04 8.25
N GLU A 56 12.56 5.74 8.56
CA GLU A 56 11.57 5.27 9.53
C GLU A 56 10.70 4.18 8.92
N VAL A 57 10.77 2.98 9.48
CA VAL A 57 10.04 1.82 8.98
C VAL A 57 8.55 1.96 9.30
N ARG A 58 7.73 2.00 8.26
CA ARG A 58 6.26 2.07 8.34
C ARG A 58 5.59 0.73 8.08
N PHE A 59 6.27 -0.14 7.36
CA PHE A 59 5.86 -1.51 7.13
C PHE A 59 7.07 -2.43 7.08
N LEU A 60 6.91 -3.63 7.63
CA LEU A 60 7.90 -4.70 7.58
C LEU A 60 7.17 -6.02 7.38
N SER A 61 7.53 -6.73 6.30
CA SER A 61 7.20 -8.14 6.10
C SER A 61 8.39 -9.00 6.49
N VAL A 62 8.22 -9.82 7.53
CA VAL A 62 9.25 -10.72 8.08
C VAL A 62 9.21 -12.11 7.41
N GLY A 63 8.18 -12.39 6.61
CA GLY A 63 8.03 -13.67 5.92
C GLY A 63 9.09 -13.87 4.83
N VAL A 64 9.54 -15.12 4.68
CA VAL A 64 10.36 -15.54 3.52
C VAL A 64 9.43 -16.13 2.47
N MET A 65 9.41 -15.54 1.30
CA MET A 65 8.67 -16.02 0.14
C MET A 65 9.63 -16.73 -0.80
N THR A 66 9.30 -17.95 -1.21
CA THR A 66 10.15 -18.75 -2.08
C THR A 66 9.49 -19.02 -3.42
N SER A 67 10.26 -18.99 -4.49
CA SER A 67 9.80 -19.32 -5.85
C SER A 67 10.83 -20.17 -6.58
N PRO A 68 10.48 -21.39 -7.02
CA PRO A 68 11.34 -22.21 -7.87
C PRO A 68 11.32 -21.76 -9.33
N SER A 69 10.49 -20.77 -9.68
CA SER A 69 10.18 -20.41 -11.07
C SER A 69 11.26 -19.52 -11.72
N GLN A 70 11.44 -19.71 -13.03
CA GLN A 70 12.18 -18.80 -13.92
C GLN A 70 11.31 -17.64 -14.45
N ILE A 71 10.02 -17.67 -14.15
CA ILE A 71 9.07 -16.61 -14.45
C ILE A 71 8.89 -15.79 -13.18
N TYR A 72 8.83 -14.47 -13.33
CA TYR A 72 8.58 -13.56 -12.21
C TYR A 72 7.26 -13.91 -11.52
N SER A 73 7.36 -14.21 -10.23
CA SER A 73 6.24 -14.35 -9.31
C SER A 73 6.16 -13.14 -8.40
N ASP A 74 4.95 -12.61 -8.20
CA ASP A 74 4.73 -11.51 -7.27
C ASP A 74 5.00 -11.96 -5.83
N GLY A 75 5.90 -11.25 -5.15
CA GLY A 75 6.16 -11.44 -3.73
C GLY A 75 5.53 -10.36 -2.86
N PHE A 76 5.61 -9.11 -3.29
CA PHE A 76 5.02 -8.00 -2.54
C PHE A 76 4.18 -7.12 -3.45
N ARG A 77 3.08 -6.59 -2.90
CA ARG A 77 2.19 -5.66 -3.55
C ARG A 77 1.61 -4.71 -2.50
N TRP A 78 1.60 -3.42 -2.79
CA TRP A 78 0.96 -2.40 -1.97
C TRP A 78 0.46 -1.27 -2.84
N THR A 79 -0.80 -0.87 -2.63
CA THR A 79 -1.40 0.28 -3.30
C THR A 79 -1.42 1.45 -2.34
N SER A 80 -0.84 2.58 -2.71
CA SER A 80 -0.84 3.78 -1.87
C SER A 80 -2.06 4.65 -2.11
N LEU A 81 -2.62 5.25 -1.07
CA LEU A 81 -3.60 6.35 -1.19
C LEU A 81 -2.94 7.74 -1.14
N GLN A 82 -1.61 7.78 -1.00
CA GLN A 82 -0.80 8.99 -0.86
C GLN A 82 0.09 9.20 -2.09
N ALA A 83 0.49 10.45 -2.30
CA ALA A 83 1.53 10.81 -3.25
C ALA A 83 2.84 11.12 -2.51
N GLY A 84 3.96 11.11 -3.25
CA GLY A 84 5.28 11.48 -2.75
C GLY A 84 6.34 10.45 -3.10
N SER A 85 7.19 10.09 -2.15
CA SER A 85 8.17 9.01 -2.31
C SER A 85 8.28 8.11 -1.09
N VAL A 86 8.52 6.81 -1.31
CA VAL A 86 8.75 5.82 -0.26
C VAL A 86 10.04 5.06 -0.52
N ARG A 87 10.77 4.71 0.53
CA ARG A 87 11.94 3.85 0.44
C ARG A 87 11.51 2.39 0.60
N LEU A 88 11.68 1.61 -0.46
CA LEU A 88 11.50 0.16 -0.43
C LEU A 88 12.83 -0.51 -0.10
N ARG A 89 12.85 -1.36 0.94
CA ARG A 89 13.98 -2.25 1.23
C ARG A 89 13.53 -3.69 1.13
N PHE A 90 14.41 -4.58 0.68
CA PHE A 90 14.13 -6.01 0.63
C PHE A 90 15.43 -6.80 0.54
N VAL A 91 15.36 -8.10 0.83
CA VAL A 91 16.46 -9.04 0.65
C VAL A 91 16.06 -10.09 -0.39
N ILE A 92 16.85 -10.23 -1.44
CA ILE A 92 16.69 -11.27 -2.47
C ILE A 92 17.85 -12.26 -2.38
N GLY A 93 17.55 -13.55 -2.31
CA GLY A 93 18.53 -14.62 -2.24
C GLY A 93 18.12 -15.84 -3.06
N SER A 94 18.96 -16.85 -3.02
CA SER A 94 18.71 -18.15 -3.65
C SER A 94 19.43 -19.22 -2.86
N ASN A 95 18.82 -20.39 -2.71
CA ASN A 95 19.54 -21.51 -2.11
C ASN A 95 20.53 -22.17 -3.10
N SER A 96 20.43 -21.84 -4.39
CA SER A 96 21.37 -22.26 -5.44
C SER A 96 21.26 -21.31 -6.64
N GLY A 97 22.39 -20.93 -7.25
CA GLY A 97 22.43 -20.06 -8.44
C GLY A 97 22.16 -18.58 -8.12
N LEU A 98 21.64 -17.83 -9.11
CA LEU A 98 21.24 -16.42 -8.94
C LEU A 98 19.73 -16.30 -8.85
N ALA A 99 19.25 -15.34 -8.08
CA ALA A 99 17.87 -14.87 -8.08
C ALA A 99 17.81 -13.42 -8.57
N TYR A 100 16.68 -13.05 -9.15
CA TYR A 100 16.40 -11.70 -9.60
C TYR A 100 15.11 -11.18 -8.99
N ALA A 101 15.09 -9.90 -8.64
CA ALA A 101 13.91 -9.15 -8.26
C ALA A 101 13.70 -7.98 -9.23
N ARG A 102 12.44 -7.70 -9.57
CA ARG A 102 12.01 -6.50 -10.28
C ARG A 102 11.05 -5.72 -9.41
N VAL A 103 11.31 -4.43 -9.31
CA VAL A 103 10.46 -3.48 -8.60
C VAL A 103 9.68 -2.69 -9.63
N TYR A 104 8.37 -2.64 -9.44
CA TYR A 104 7.43 -1.93 -10.29
C TYR A 104 6.72 -0.85 -9.50
N VAL A 105 6.44 0.27 -10.17
CA VAL A 105 5.44 1.26 -9.78
C VAL A 105 4.49 1.40 -10.96
N ASP A 106 3.21 1.13 -10.77
CA ASP A 106 2.18 1.19 -11.81
C ASP A 106 2.57 0.40 -13.08
N ASP A 107 3.02 -0.83 -12.88
CA ASP A 107 3.54 -1.75 -13.91
C ASP A 107 4.79 -1.28 -14.68
N VAL A 108 5.33 -0.11 -14.35
CA VAL A 108 6.61 0.37 -14.88
C VAL A 108 7.75 -0.15 -14.01
N THR A 109 8.73 -0.81 -14.64
CA THR A 109 9.92 -1.28 -13.92
C THR A 109 10.79 -0.09 -13.50
N VAL A 110 10.95 0.09 -12.20
CA VAL A 110 11.82 1.10 -11.60
C VAL A 110 13.23 0.56 -11.36
N GLY A 111 13.35 -0.74 -11.08
CA GLY A 111 14.66 -1.36 -10.84
C GLY A 111 14.65 -2.87 -11.04
N THR A 112 15.81 -3.41 -11.41
CA THR A 112 16.10 -4.85 -11.45
C THR A 112 17.32 -5.12 -10.59
N PHE A 113 17.19 -6.09 -9.69
CA PHE A 113 18.18 -6.43 -8.68
C PHE A 113 18.46 -7.92 -8.72
N SER A 114 19.64 -8.33 -8.25
CA SER A 114 20.01 -9.73 -8.14
C SER A 114 20.60 -10.07 -6.78
N GLY A 115 20.59 -11.36 -6.44
CA GLY A 115 21.19 -11.87 -5.23
C GLY A 115 21.45 -13.37 -5.31
N SER A 116 22.24 -13.88 -4.38
CA SER A 116 22.56 -15.30 -4.26
C SER A 116 22.78 -15.70 -2.81
N GLY A 117 22.78 -17.01 -2.53
CA GLY A 117 23.05 -17.56 -1.21
C GLY A 117 22.05 -17.08 -0.16
N ALA A 118 22.55 -16.68 1.02
CA ALA A 118 21.73 -16.23 2.14
C ALA A 118 20.91 -14.96 1.86
N GLY A 119 21.19 -14.25 0.75
CA GLY A 119 20.45 -13.08 0.31
C GLY A 119 21.27 -11.80 0.34
N VAL A 120 20.93 -10.89 -0.57
CA VAL A 120 21.54 -9.56 -0.71
C VAL A 120 20.46 -8.52 -0.43
N ALA A 121 20.75 -7.59 0.47
CA ALA A 121 19.86 -6.48 0.81
C ALA A 121 19.92 -5.38 -0.24
N HIS A 122 18.77 -4.86 -0.63
CA HIS A 122 18.59 -3.77 -1.59
C HIS A 122 17.71 -2.68 -0.99
N SER A 123 17.93 -1.45 -1.45
CA SER A 123 17.15 -0.27 -1.07
C SER A 123 16.94 0.60 -2.31
N VAL A 124 15.72 1.06 -2.53
CA VAL A 124 15.37 1.94 -3.66
C VAL A 124 14.28 2.92 -3.23
N ASP A 125 14.45 4.18 -3.62
CA ASP A 125 13.45 5.21 -3.41
C ASP A 125 12.50 5.24 -4.61
N LEU A 126 11.20 5.14 -4.33
CA LEU A 126 10.16 4.97 -5.33
C LEU A 126 9.29 6.23 -5.33
N PRO A 127 9.21 6.96 -6.46
CA PRO A 127 8.21 8.02 -6.60
C PRO A 127 6.83 7.37 -6.75
N ILE A 128 5.84 7.87 -6.03
CA ILE A 128 4.46 7.37 -6.09
C ILE A 128 3.46 8.52 -6.23
N SER A 129 2.38 8.24 -6.95
CA SER A 129 1.18 9.08 -6.98
C SER A 129 0.10 8.46 -6.12
N ALA A 130 -0.95 9.23 -5.80
CA ALA A 130 -2.13 8.65 -5.17
C ALA A 130 -2.71 7.55 -6.06
N ASN A 131 -3.04 6.40 -5.45
CA ASN A 131 -3.44 5.14 -6.07
C ASN A 131 -2.35 4.37 -6.82
N SER A 132 -1.07 4.73 -6.68
CA SER A 132 0.01 3.95 -7.29
C SER A 132 0.15 2.57 -6.64
N GLU A 133 0.36 1.53 -7.46
CA GLU A 133 0.70 0.18 -7.00
C GLU A 133 2.22 -0.04 -7.05
N ILE A 134 2.81 -0.34 -5.88
CA ILE A 134 4.17 -0.84 -5.76
C ILE A 134 4.13 -2.37 -5.78
N ARG A 135 4.96 -2.98 -6.62
CA ARG A 135 5.06 -4.44 -6.72
C ARG A 135 6.50 -4.91 -6.79
N VAL A 136 6.82 -5.95 -6.03
CA VAL A 136 8.11 -6.66 -6.11
C VAL A 136 7.85 -8.06 -6.62
N ALA A 137 8.29 -8.34 -7.83
CA ALA A 137 8.26 -9.67 -8.41
C ALA A 137 9.65 -10.27 -8.42
N PHE A 138 9.77 -11.58 -8.23
CA PHE A 138 11.07 -12.25 -8.15
C PHE A 138 11.05 -13.59 -8.87
N ARG A 139 12.23 -14.04 -9.30
CA ARG A 139 12.44 -15.32 -9.99
C ARG A 139 13.84 -15.87 -9.72
N LEU A 140 13.99 -17.15 -10.00
CA LEU A 140 15.28 -17.83 -10.07
C LEU A 140 15.86 -17.72 -11.48
N ASP A 141 17.18 -17.67 -11.60
CA ASP A 141 17.90 -17.67 -12.89
C ASP A 141 17.74 -19.02 -13.62
N ASN A 142 17.91 -20.12 -12.87
CA ASN A 142 17.92 -21.47 -13.42
C ASN A 142 17.12 -22.46 -12.58
N GLN A 143 16.12 -23.10 -13.20
CA GLN A 143 15.32 -24.15 -12.56
C GLN A 143 16.15 -25.39 -12.23
N GLY A 144 15.76 -26.10 -11.17
CA GLY A 144 16.34 -27.38 -10.78
C GLY A 144 15.63 -27.96 -9.55
N ALA A 145 15.79 -29.26 -9.32
CA ALA A 145 15.28 -29.90 -8.11
C ALA A 145 15.80 -29.18 -6.86
N ASP A 146 14.90 -28.90 -5.93
CA ASP A 146 15.17 -28.21 -4.67
C ASP A 146 15.78 -26.81 -4.82
N ARG A 147 15.68 -26.14 -5.97
CA ARG A 147 16.17 -24.76 -6.14
C ARG A 147 15.04 -23.75 -6.02
N PHE A 148 15.29 -22.65 -5.32
CA PHE A 148 14.35 -21.54 -5.20
C PHE A 148 15.06 -20.20 -5.00
N ALA A 149 14.46 -19.16 -5.54
CA ALA A 149 14.71 -17.79 -5.14
C ALA A 149 13.94 -17.50 -3.84
N SER A 150 14.48 -16.62 -2.99
CA SER A 150 13.85 -16.18 -1.75
C SER A 150 13.77 -14.66 -1.69
N LEU A 151 12.58 -14.12 -1.41
CA LEU A 151 12.35 -12.72 -1.12
C LEU A 151 11.95 -12.59 0.36
N SER A 152 12.62 -11.72 1.10
CA SER A 152 12.38 -11.53 2.53
C SER A 152 12.64 -10.09 2.97
N ASN A 153 12.27 -9.76 4.21
CA ASN A 153 12.51 -8.45 4.83
C ASN A 153 12.04 -7.29 3.96
N VAL A 154 10.87 -7.43 3.32
CA VAL A 154 10.31 -6.35 2.49
C VAL A 154 9.79 -5.26 3.42
N GLN A 155 10.33 -4.05 3.30
CA GLN A 155 10.03 -2.92 4.15
C GLN A 155 9.65 -1.70 3.32
N LEU A 156 8.69 -0.93 3.82
CA LEU A 156 8.44 0.43 3.37
C LEU A 156 8.87 1.38 4.48
N SER A 157 9.68 2.38 4.12
CA SER A 157 10.17 3.40 5.04
C SER A 157 9.97 4.80 4.49
N THR A 158 9.67 5.75 5.37
CA THR A 158 9.38 7.16 5.07
C THR A 158 10.23 8.09 5.93
N GLY A 159 10.13 9.40 5.70
CA GLY A 159 10.80 10.46 6.47
C GLY A 159 10.15 10.74 7.83
N GLY A 160 9.05 10.05 8.14
CA GLY A 160 8.30 10.23 9.38
C GLY A 160 6.79 10.28 9.20
N GLU A 161 6.30 10.24 7.97
CA GLU A 161 4.87 10.23 7.68
C GLU A 161 4.31 8.81 7.73
N TRP A 162 3.05 8.66 8.16
CA TRP A 162 2.35 7.38 8.08
C TRP A 162 2.00 7.04 6.63
N VAL A 163 2.00 5.74 6.31
CA VAL A 163 1.58 5.22 5.01
C VAL A 163 0.13 4.75 5.06
N PHE A 164 -0.64 5.11 4.04
CA PHE A 164 -2.05 4.74 3.88
C PHE A 164 -2.28 3.99 2.55
N PRO A 165 -3.04 2.89 2.56
CA PRO A 165 -3.57 2.22 3.74
C PRO A 165 -2.41 1.64 4.56
N VAL A 166 -2.58 1.61 5.88
CA VAL A 166 -1.63 0.92 6.76
C VAL A 166 -1.67 -0.54 6.35
N PRO A 167 -0.58 -1.12 5.82
CA PRO A 167 -0.59 -2.52 5.47
C PRO A 167 -0.82 -3.32 6.75
N PRO A 168 -1.59 -4.41 6.70
CA PRO A 168 -1.85 -5.21 7.90
C PRO A 168 -0.53 -5.66 8.52
N ALA A 169 -0.44 -5.55 9.85
CA ALA A 169 0.67 -6.12 10.59
C ALA A 169 0.80 -7.61 10.25
N VAL A 170 2.05 -8.08 10.09
CA VAL A 170 2.38 -9.46 9.70
C VAL A 170 1.61 -10.47 10.57
N GLY A 171 0.76 -11.28 9.94
CA GLY A 171 -0.06 -12.31 10.61
C GLY A 171 -1.54 -12.28 10.23
N ALA A 172 -2.07 -11.17 9.72
CA ALA A 172 -3.38 -11.16 9.08
C ALA A 172 -3.24 -11.64 7.64
N GLY A 173 -4.00 -12.68 7.30
CA GLY A 173 -3.95 -13.35 5.99
C GLY A 173 -4.06 -12.42 4.80
N LYS A 174 -3.51 -12.91 3.68
CA LYS A 174 -3.56 -12.33 2.34
C LYS A 174 -4.84 -11.51 2.07
N TRP A 175 -4.69 -10.24 1.74
CA TRP A 175 -5.71 -9.54 0.96
C TRP A 175 -5.43 -9.83 -0.52
N SER A 176 -6.20 -10.74 -1.11
CA SER A 176 -6.42 -10.75 -2.55
C SER A 176 -7.71 -10.01 -2.81
N PHE A 177 -7.64 -8.83 -3.42
CA PHE A 177 -8.81 -8.28 -4.11
C PHE A 177 -8.87 -8.98 -5.47
N GLN A 178 -9.86 -9.87 -5.63
CA GLN A 178 -10.34 -10.30 -6.94
C GLN A 178 -11.20 -9.19 -7.55
#